data_AF-A0A6J3AU60-F1
#
_entry.id   AF-A0A6J3AU60-F1
#
_cell.length_a   1.000
_cell.length_b   1.000
_cell.length_c   1.000
_cell.angle_alpha   90.00
_cell.angle_beta   90.00
_cell.angle_gamma   90.00
#
_symmetry.space_group_name_H-M   'P 1'
#
loop_
_entity.id
_entity.type
_entity.pdbx_description
1 polymer ?
#
loop_
_entity_poly.entity_id
_entity_poly.type
_entity_poly.pdbx_seq_one_letter_code
_entity_poly.pdbx_strand_id
1 'polypeptide(L)'
;MSLYCGIACRRKSFWCYRPLSTYVTKTRYLFELKEDDDACKKAQQTGAFYLFHNLAPLLQKSGHQYLAPQHSLLELERLLGKFGQDSQRIEDSVLIGCSEQQEAWFALDLGLNSSSSINASLQKPEVEKELTGSFTELRKALYQLNVKDASLLSTAQALLRWHDTHQFCSRSGQPTKKNMAGSKRVCSSNKIIYYPQVPKP
;
A
#
# COMPACT_ATOMS: atom_id res chain seq x y z
N MET A 1 -29.64 8.41 71.04
CA MET A 1 -28.51 7.59 70.58
C MET A 1 -28.31 7.84 69.10
N SER A 2 -27.11 8.28 68.74
CA SER A 2 -26.66 8.66 67.40
C SER A 2 -26.64 7.47 66.45
N LEU A 3 -27.19 7.61 65.24
CA LEU A 3 -26.83 6.77 64.10
C LEU A 3 -26.74 7.65 62.84
N TYR A 4 -25.50 7.96 62.48
CA TYR A 4 -25.10 8.36 61.14
C TYR A 4 -25.41 7.22 60.16
N CYS A 5 -25.97 7.50 58.99
CA CYS A 5 -25.76 6.65 57.82
C CYS A 5 -25.65 7.52 56.56
N GLY A 6 -24.48 7.43 55.94
CA GLY A 6 -23.97 8.37 54.95
C GLY A 6 -24.66 8.32 53.59
N ILE A 7 -24.63 9.48 52.94
CA ILE A 7 -25.04 9.68 51.56
C ILE A 7 -24.05 8.93 50.66
N ALA A 8 -24.52 7.88 49.98
CA ALA A 8 -23.77 7.17 48.97
C ALA A 8 -23.62 8.04 47.71
N CYS A 9 -22.54 8.81 47.63
CA CYS A 9 -22.11 9.40 46.36
C CYS A 9 -21.66 8.27 45.41
N ARG A 10 -22.55 7.87 44.48
CA ARG A 10 -22.18 7.11 43.29
C ARG A 10 -21.13 7.90 42.50
N ARG A 11 -19.85 7.60 42.71
CA ARG A 11 -18.79 7.98 41.78
C ARG A 11 -19.08 7.27 40.46
N LYS A 12 -19.61 8.00 39.49
CA LYS A 12 -19.57 7.58 38.08
C LYS A 12 -18.12 7.27 37.78
N SER A 13 -17.83 6.02 37.46
CA SER A 13 -16.56 5.64 36.84
C SER A 13 -16.47 6.44 35.54
N PHE A 14 -15.74 7.55 35.58
CA PHE A 14 -15.21 8.15 34.38
C PHE A 14 -14.32 7.07 33.78
N TRP A 15 -14.84 6.39 32.76
CA TRP A 15 -14.03 5.58 31.86
C TRP A 15 -13.01 6.54 31.29
N CYS A 16 -11.80 6.52 31.87
CA CYS A 16 -10.65 7.17 31.30
C CYS A 16 -10.38 6.44 29.98
N TYR A 17 -10.97 6.94 28.89
CA TYR A 17 -10.48 6.66 27.56
C TYR A 17 -9.03 7.13 27.56
N ARG A 18 -8.08 6.20 27.73
CA ARG A 18 -6.69 6.48 27.37
C ARG A 18 -6.76 6.88 25.90
N PRO A 19 -6.43 8.12 25.51
CA PRO A 19 -6.29 8.43 24.10
C PRO A 19 -5.22 7.46 23.59
N LEU A 20 -5.64 6.50 22.76
CA LEU A 20 -4.69 5.61 22.10
C LEU A 20 -3.75 6.51 21.32
N SER A 21 -2.45 6.38 21.59
CA SER A 21 -1.43 7.06 20.79
C SER A 21 -1.72 6.80 19.32
N THR A 22 -1.70 7.85 18.48
CA THR A 22 -2.02 7.72 17.05
C THR A 22 -1.16 6.66 16.38
N TYR A 23 0.07 6.48 16.86
CA TYR A 23 0.98 5.39 16.49
C TYR A 23 0.40 3.98 16.71
N VAL A 24 -0.22 3.72 17.86
CA VAL A 24 -0.78 2.40 18.18
C VAL A 24 -1.98 2.10 17.30
N THR A 25 -2.85 3.10 17.09
CA THR A 25 -4.01 2.98 16.19
C THR A 25 -3.56 2.70 14.76
N LYS A 26 -2.57 3.46 14.27
CA LYS A 26 -1.96 3.26 12.95
C LYS A 26 -1.36 1.87 12.78
N THR A 27 -0.59 1.42 13.76
CA THR A 27 0.07 0.11 13.73
C THR A 27 -0.95 -1.03 13.71
N ARG A 28 -2.01 -0.93 14.52
CA ARG A 28 -3.09 -1.93 14.54
C ARG A 28 -3.83 -1.98 13.21
N TYR A 29 -4.17 -0.82 12.66
CA TYR A 29 -4.82 -0.73 11.37
C TYR A 29 -3.97 -1.37 10.26
N LEU A 30 -2.68 -1.02 10.17
CA LEU A 30 -1.77 -1.64 9.19
C LEU A 30 -1.62 -3.15 9.40
N PHE A 31 -1.61 -3.63 10.64
CA PHE A 31 -1.52 -5.06 10.92
C PHE A 31 -2.79 -5.80 10.48
N GLU A 32 -3.97 -5.22 10.75
CA GLU A 32 -5.25 -5.75 10.27
C GLU A 32 -5.26 -5.87 8.75
N LEU A 33 -4.92 -4.81 8.02
CA LEU A 33 -4.87 -4.87 6.55
C LEU A 33 -3.87 -5.90 6.02
N LYS A 34 -2.78 -6.17 6.73
CA LYS A 34 -1.77 -7.15 6.30
C LYS A 34 -2.20 -8.60 6.48
N GLU A 35 -3.12 -8.88 7.40
CA GLU A 35 -3.53 -10.25 7.74
C GLU A 35 -4.95 -10.60 7.26
N ASP A 36 -5.84 -9.61 7.16
CA ASP A 36 -7.22 -9.77 6.69
C ASP A 36 -7.36 -9.22 5.26
N ASP A 37 -7.52 -10.14 4.30
CA ASP A 37 -7.66 -9.83 2.88
C ASP A 37 -8.97 -9.08 2.58
N ASP A 38 -10.05 -9.33 3.32
CA ASP A 38 -11.33 -8.63 3.13
C ASP A 38 -11.26 -7.20 3.66
N ALA A 39 -10.60 -6.99 4.80
CA ALA A 39 -10.32 -5.65 5.34
C ALA A 39 -9.43 -4.86 4.37
N CYS A 40 -8.38 -5.49 3.83
CA CYS A 40 -7.51 -4.88 2.81
C CYS A 40 -8.27 -4.52 1.53
N LYS A 41 -9.15 -5.41 1.05
CA LYS A 41 -9.96 -5.18 -0.14
C LYS A 41 -10.92 -4.00 0.04
N LYS A 42 -11.51 -3.85 1.24
CA LYS A 42 -12.31 -2.66 1.59
C LYS A 42 -11.45 -1.39 1.60
N ALA A 43 -10.26 -1.46 2.19
CA ALA A 43 -9.34 -0.32 2.23
C ALA A 43 -8.85 0.13 0.85
N GLN A 44 -8.73 -0.78 -0.13
CA GLN A 44 -8.42 -0.43 -1.52
C GLN A 44 -9.51 0.45 -2.18
N GLN A 45 -10.76 0.35 -1.73
CA GLN A 45 -11.88 1.14 -2.28
C GLN A 45 -11.78 2.63 -1.93
N THR A 46 -11.21 2.94 -0.77
CA THR A 46 -11.13 4.32 -0.24
C THR A 46 -9.68 4.81 -0.09
N GLY A 47 -8.71 3.99 -0.46
CA GLY A 47 -7.29 4.30 -0.32
C GLY A 47 -6.74 5.13 -1.47
N ALA A 48 -5.47 5.51 -1.32
CA ALA A 48 -4.70 6.22 -2.33
C ALA A 48 -3.65 5.32 -2.96
N PHE A 49 -3.39 5.52 -4.26
CA PHE A 49 -2.47 4.74 -5.07
C PHE A 49 -1.30 5.58 -5.55
N TYR A 50 -0.09 5.05 -5.36
CA TYR A 50 1.14 5.53 -5.98
C TYR A 50 1.47 4.64 -7.17
N LEU A 51 1.69 5.27 -8.32
CA LEU A 51 1.89 4.55 -9.56
C LEU A 51 3.36 4.40 -9.89
N PHE A 52 3.71 3.23 -10.37
CA PHE A 52 5.04 2.86 -10.83
C PHE A 52 4.98 2.33 -12.26
N HIS A 53 6.10 2.40 -12.96
CA HIS A 53 6.31 1.71 -14.22
C HIS A 53 7.73 1.16 -14.23
N ASN A 54 7.86 -0.17 -14.27
CA ASN A 54 9.15 -0.85 -14.21
C ASN A 54 9.99 -0.39 -13.01
N LEU A 55 9.36 -0.33 -11.83
CA LEU A 55 9.93 0.12 -10.56
C LEU A 55 10.29 1.60 -10.48
N ALA A 56 10.05 2.41 -11.52
CA ALA A 56 10.20 3.86 -11.46
C ALA A 56 8.89 4.52 -10.99
N PRO A 57 8.88 5.29 -9.90
CA PRO A 57 7.67 6.01 -9.46
C PRO A 57 7.28 7.11 -10.44
N LEU A 58 5.97 7.32 -10.57
CA LEU A 58 5.41 8.50 -11.21
C LEU A 58 5.72 9.73 -10.36
N LEU A 59 6.40 10.71 -10.94
CA LEU A 59 6.73 11.96 -10.28
C LEU A 59 6.33 13.15 -11.14
N GLN A 60 5.84 14.19 -10.48
CA GLN A 60 5.55 15.49 -11.06
C GLN A 60 6.60 16.50 -10.61
N LYS A 61 7.16 17.24 -11.56
CA LYS A 61 8.16 18.27 -11.24
C LYS A 61 7.46 19.57 -10.85
N SER A 62 7.73 20.04 -9.64
CA SER A 62 7.27 21.34 -9.15
C SER A 62 8.50 22.18 -8.78
N GLY A 63 8.94 23.03 -9.72
CA GLY A 63 10.18 23.79 -9.58
C GLY A 63 11.41 22.88 -9.50
N HIS A 64 12.07 22.88 -8.34
CA HIS A 64 13.27 22.08 -8.05
C HIS A 64 12.99 20.79 -7.28
N GLN A 65 11.73 20.54 -6.92
CA GLN A 65 11.31 19.37 -6.17
C GLN A 65 10.45 18.44 -7.02
N TYR A 66 10.48 17.16 -6.67
CA TYR A 66 9.52 16.19 -7.16
C TYR A 66 8.40 16.01 -6.15
N LEU A 67 7.19 15.86 -6.67
CA LEU A 67 6.00 15.46 -5.94
C LEU A 67 5.57 14.08 -6.42
N ALA A 68 5.13 13.25 -5.49
CA ALA A 68 4.57 11.93 -5.78
C ALA A 68 3.03 12.05 -5.75
N PRO A 69 2.36 12.16 -6.91
CA PRO A 69 0.91 12.28 -6.94
C PRO A 69 0.25 11.00 -6.41
N GLN A 70 -0.84 11.19 -5.68
CA GLN A 70 -1.73 10.13 -5.21
C GLN A 70 -2.94 10.06 -6.14
N HIS A 71 -3.40 8.84 -6.41
CA HIS A 71 -4.59 8.59 -7.23
C HIS A 71 -5.64 7.83 -6.45
N SER A 72 -6.90 8.19 -6.65
CA SER A 72 -8.05 7.43 -6.14
C SER A 72 -8.28 6.17 -6.98
N LEU A 73 -9.07 5.23 -6.44
CA LEU A 73 -9.49 4.04 -7.18
C LEU A 73 -10.21 4.41 -8.49
N LEU A 74 -11.10 5.40 -8.45
CA LEU A 74 -11.89 5.82 -9.61
C LEU A 74 -11.01 6.37 -10.75
N GLU A 75 -9.97 7.14 -10.42
CA GLU A 75 -9.00 7.63 -11.40
C GLU A 75 -8.18 6.48 -12.00
N LEU A 76 -7.81 5.52 -11.18
CA LEU A 76 -7.06 4.34 -11.62
C LEU A 76 -7.89 3.44 -12.53
N GLU A 77 -9.15 3.17 -12.20
CA GLU A 77 -10.07 2.40 -13.05
C GLU A 77 -10.32 3.09 -14.40
N ARG A 78 -10.49 4.41 -14.40
CA ARG A 78 -10.60 5.20 -15.65
C ARG A 78 -9.34 5.09 -16.50
N LEU A 79 -8.16 5.18 -15.87
CA LEU A 79 -6.89 5.04 -16.56
C LEU A 79 -6.73 3.63 -17.15
N LEU A 80 -6.98 2.58 -16.36
CA LEU A 80 -6.89 1.20 -16.83
C LEU A 80 -7.88 0.93 -17.97
N GLY A 81 -9.13 1.38 -17.84
CA GLY A 81 -10.15 1.26 -18.88
C GLY A 81 -9.78 1.98 -20.18
N LYS A 82 -9.15 3.16 -20.09
CA LYS A 82 -8.67 3.91 -21.27
C LYS A 82 -7.64 3.14 -22.09
N PHE A 83 -6.81 2.35 -21.42
CA PHE A 83 -5.77 1.54 -22.06
C PHE A 83 -6.15 0.06 -22.23
N GLY A 84 -7.44 -0.28 -22.08
CA GLY A 84 -7.95 -1.64 -22.27
C GLY A 84 -7.41 -2.66 -21.27
N GLN A 85 -7.00 -2.22 -20.08
CA GLN A 85 -6.54 -3.09 -18.99
C GLN A 85 -7.72 -3.45 -18.08
N ASP A 86 -7.67 -4.65 -17.51
CA ASP A 86 -8.67 -5.11 -16.53
C ASP A 86 -8.47 -4.40 -15.17
N SER A 87 -9.57 -4.03 -14.53
CA SER A 87 -9.59 -3.53 -13.14
C SER A 87 -9.01 -4.54 -12.15
N GLN A 88 -8.94 -5.83 -12.49
CA GLN A 88 -8.24 -6.84 -11.68
C GLN A 88 -6.77 -6.50 -11.40
N ARG A 89 -6.12 -5.69 -12.25
CA ARG A 89 -4.74 -5.22 -11.99
C ARG A 89 -4.59 -4.43 -10.69
N ILE A 90 -5.67 -3.88 -10.15
CA ILE A 90 -5.65 -3.19 -8.85
C ILE A 90 -5.30 -4.17 -7.71
N GLU A 91 -5.64 -5.46 -7.83
CA GLU A 91 -5.29 -6.49 -6.84
C GLU A 91 -3.76 -6.77 -6.81
N ASP A 92 -3.03 -6.38 -7.86
CA ASP A 92 -1.56 -6.48 -7.90
C ASP A 92 -0.87 -5.41 -7.05
N SER A 93 -1.61 -4.40 -6.59
CA SER A 93 -1.07 -3.35 -5.71
C SER A 93 -0.57 -3.89 -4.36
N VAL A 94 0.38 -3.17 -3.75
CA VAL A 94 0.98 -3.53 -2.45
C VAL A 94 0.70 -2.44 -1.44
N LEU A 95 0.33 -2.82 -0.22
CA LEU A 95 0.12 -1.89 0.89
C LEU A 95 1.46 -1.36 1.38
N ILE A 96 1.64 -0.04 1.33
CA ILE A 96 2.90 0.63 1.69
C ILE A 96 2.80 1.45 2.98
N GLY A 97 1.58 1.84 3.39
CA GLY A 97 1.39 2.62 4.59
C GLY A 97 -0.05 3.08 4.77
N CYS A 98 -0.25 4.01 5.70
CA CYS A 98 -1.53 4.68 5.88
C CYS A 98 -1.36 6.07 6.51
N SER A 99 -2.37 6.91 6.37
CA SER A 99 -2.48 8.20 7.04
C SER A 99 -2.84 8.03 8.53
N GLU A 100 -2.82 9.15 9.27
CA GLU A 100 -3.31 9.16 10.67
C GLU A 100 -4.84 8.99 10.75
N GLN A 101 -5.55 9.28 9.67
CA GLN A 101 -7.00 9.14 9.51
C GLN A 101 -7.41 7.75 8.97
N GLN A 102 -6.50 6.78 8.98
CA GLN A 102 -6.73 5.42 8.47
C GLN A 102 -7.05 5.35 6.96
N GLU A 103 -6.53 6.28 6.17
CA GLU A 103 -6.50 6.11 4.71
C GLU A 103 -5.31 5.23 4.34
N ALA A 104 -5.56 4.08 3.71
CA ALA A 104 -4.51 3.17 3.26
C ALA A 104 -3.82 3.68 1.99
N TRP A 105 -2.51 3.51 1.92
CA TRP A 105 -1.71 3.84 0.75
C TRP A 105 -1.18 2.57 0.10
N PHE A 106 -1.37 2.48 -1.21
CA PHE A 106 -0.98 1.35 -2.04
C PHE A 106 0.01 1.79 -3.11
N ALA A 107 0.85 0.88 -3.57
CA ALA A 107 1.67 1.07 -4.76
C ALA A 107 1.30 0.05 -5.83
N LEU A 108 1.13 0.52 -7.07
CA LEU A 108 0.83 -0.34 -8.22
C LEU A 108 1.83 -0.07 -9.33
N ASP A 109 2.46 -1.13 -9.85
CA ASP A 109 3.30 -1.03 -11.03
C ASP A 109 2.51 -1.42 -12.30
N LEU A 110 2.43 -0.48 -13.23
CA LEU A 110 1.70 -0.60 -14.49
C LEU A 110 2.51 -1.32 -15.58
N GLY A 111 3.83 -1.41 -15.41
CA GLY A 111 4.77 -2.03 -16.37
C GLY A 111 5.12 -3.49 -16.04
N LEU A 112 5.00 -3.91 -14.78
CA LEU A 112 5.25 -5.29 -14.40
C LEU A 112 4.11 -6.22 -14.88
N ASN A 113 4.49 -7.39 -15.38
CA ASN A 113 3.55 -8.40 -15.83
C ASN A 113 2.93 -9.12 -14.63
N SER A 114 1.62 -8.99 -14.47
CA SER A 114 0.85 -9.82 -13.56
C SER A 114 0.79 -11.25 -14.10
N SER A 115 0.95 -12.25 -13.24
CA SER A 115 0.77 -13.67 -13.61
C SER A 115 -0.61 -13.99 -14.23
N SER A 116 -1.57 -13.07 -14.12
CA SER A 116 -2.97 -13.17 -14.55
C SER A 116 -3.32 -12.40 -15.83
N SER A 117 -2.45 -11.54 -16.37
CA SER A 117 -2.81 -10.64 -17.47
C SER A 117 -1.98 -10.91 -18.72
N ILE A 118 -2.63 -11.47 -19.74
CA ILE A 118 -2.14 -11.64 -21.12
C ILE A 118 -2.05 -10.33 -21.91
N ASN A 119 -2.51 -9.22 -21.34
CA ASN A 119 -2.50 -7.91 -22.00
C ASN A 119 -1.15 -7.22 -21.77
N ALA A 120 -0.59 -6.69 -22.85
CA ALA A 120 0.72 -6.06 -22.88
C ALA A 120 0.90 -4.97 -21.80
N SER A 121 2.11 -4.91 -21.22
CA SER A 121 2.58 -3.80 -20.39
C SER A 121 2.18 -2.46 -21.00
N LEU A 122 1.66 -1.55 -20.18
CA LEU A 122 1.27 -0.22 -20.63
C LEU A 122 2.46 0.53 -21.21
N GLN A 123 2.28 1.19 -22.36
CA GLN A 123 3.35 1.99 -22.96
C GLN A 123 3.59 3.23 -22.10
N LYS A 124 4.80 3.33 -21.54
CA LYS A 124 5.26 4.43 -20.68
C LYS A 124 4.86 5.84 -21.17
N PRO A 125 5.13 6.25 -22.43
CA PRO A 125 4.91 7.64 -22.85
C PRO A 125 3.43 8.05 -22.88
N GLU A 126 2.52 7.11 -23.17
CA GLU A 126 1.08 7.41 -23.23
C GLU A 126 0.52 7.62 -21.82
N VAL A 127 0.95 6.80 -20.87
CA VAL A 127 0.56 6.90 -19.46
C VAL A 127 1.10 8.18 -18.82
N GLU A 128 2.36 8.55 -19.11
CA GLU A 128 2.98 9.80 -18.64
C GLU A 128 2.21 11.03 -19.11
N LYS A 129 1.75 11.03 -20.37
CA LYS A 129 0.94 12.11 -20.93
C LYS A 129 -0.40 12.25 -20.23
N GLU A 130 -1.07 11.14 -19.93
CA GLU A 130 -2.36 11.15 -19.23
C GLU A 130 -2.25 11.66 -17.80
N LEU A 131 -1.22 11.20 -17.09
CA LEU A 131 -1.02 11.50 -15.66
C LEU A 131 -0.31 12.84 -15.43
N THR A 132 0.08 13.54 -16.49
CA THR A 132 0.82 14.82 -16.42
C THR A 132 2.05 14.67 -15.53
N GLY A 133 2.87 13.64 -15.76
CA GLY A 133 4.02 13.30 -14.93
C GLY A 133 5.01 12.42 -15.67
N SER A 134 6.10 12.06 -15.01
CA SER A 134 7.14 11.20 -15.61
C SER A 134 7.55 10.10 -14.65
N PHE A 135 7.67 8.87 -15.14
CA PHE A 135 8.23 7.77 -14.36
C PHE A 135 9.75 7.93 -14.31
N THR A 136 10.22 8.35 -13.14
CA THR A 136 11.62 8.72 -12.92
C THR A 136 12.28 7.73 -11.98
N GLU A 137 13.49 7.29 -12.33
CA GLU A 137 14.32 6.45 -11.47
C GLU A 137 14.45 7.06 -10.07
N LEU A 138 14.01 6.32 -9.04
CA LEU A 138 13.97 6.81 -7.67
C LEU A 138 15.33 7.34 -7.20
N ARG A 139 16.43 6.67 -7.57
CA ARG A 139 17.80 7.11 -7.24
C ARG A 139 18.13 8.51 -7.78
N LYS A 140 17.59 8.89 -8.94
CA LYS A 140 17.80 10.21 -9.55
C LYS A 140 16.95 11.28 -8.86
N ALA A 141 15.77 10.91 -8.40
CA ALA A 141 14.81 11.83 -7.78
C ALA A 141 14.97 11.98 -6.25
N LEU A 142 15.67 11.05 -5.58
CA LEU A 142 15.69 10.91 -4.12
C LEU A 142 16.01 12.22 -3.38
N TYR A 143 16.97 13.00 -3.86
CA TYR A 143 17.38 14.27 -3.24
C TYR A 143 16.46 15.46 -3.54
N GLN A 144 15.54 15.30 -4.49
CA GLN A 144 14.54 16.30 -4.86
C GLN A 144 13.16 15.96 -4.30
N LEU A 145 13.00 14.79 -3.68
CA LEU A 145 11.81 14.38 -2.95
C LEU A 145 11.88 14.87 -1.50
N ASN A 146 10.72 15.09 -0.88
CA ASN A 146 10.68 15.26 0.56
C ASN A 146 11.00 13.92 1.26
N VAL A 147 11.44 14.00 2.53
CA VAL A 147 11.90 12.83 3.30
C VAL A 147 10.82 11.75 3.43
N LYS A 148 9.55 12.15 3.58
CA LYS A 148 8.43 11.22 3.77
C LYS A 148 8.16 10.43 2.49
N ASP A 149 8.05 11.11 1.36
CA ASP A 149 7.82 10.49 0.05
C ASP A 149 9.01 9.65 -0.39
N ALA A 150 10.24 10.12 -0.14
CA ALA A 150 11.45 9.35 -0.40
C ALA A 150 11.46 8.01 0.34
N SER A 151 11.13 8.01 1.64
CA SER A 151 11.03 6.77 2.44
C SER A 151 9.89 5.87 1.97
N LEU A 152 8.72 6.45 1.71
CA LEU A 152 7.53 5.73 1.27
C LEU A 152 7.75 5.06 -0.10
N LEU A 153 8.24 5.80 -1.10
CA LEU A 153 8.50 5.29 -2.45
C LEU A 153 9.65 4.27 -2.47
N SER A 154 10.65 4.42 -1.59
CA SER A 154 11.72 3.41 -1.45
C SER A 154 11.16 2.08 -0.94
N THR A 155 10.29 2.14 0.07
CA THR A 155 9.60 0.96 0.60
C THR A 155 8.71 0.32 -0.47
N ALA A 156 7.94 1.14 -1.19
CA ALA A 156 7.09 0.71 -2.30
C ALA A 156 7.88 -0.02 -3.39
N GLN A 157 8.98 0.58 -3.87
CA GLN A 157 9.85 0.01 -4.89
C GLN A 157 10.43 -1.34 -4.43
N ALA A 158 10.87 -1.44 -3.17
CA ALA A 158 11.43 -2.66 -2.62
C ALA A 158 10.40 -3.80 -2.56
N LEU A 159 9.16 -3.50 -2.15
CA LEU A 159 8.06 -4.47 -2.11
C LEU A 159 7.67 -4.93 -3.52
N LEU A 160 7.48 -4.00 -4.46
CA LEU A 160 7.18 -4.32 -5.86
C LEU A 160 8.26 -5.22 -6.47
N ARG A 161 9.54 -4.86 -6.30
CA ARG A 161 10.67 -5.67 -6.77
C ARG A 161 10.71 -7.05 -6.11
N TRP A 162 10.40 -7.16 -4.83
CA TRP A 162 10.36 -8.44 -4.15
C TRP A 162 9.30 -9.37 -4.77
N HIS A 163 8.09 -8.86 -5.06
CA HIS A 163 7.05 -9.66 -5.70
C HIS A 163 7.39 -10.06 -7.14
N ASP A 164 8.06 -9.19 -7.88
CA ASP A 164 8.53 -9.47 -9.24
C ASP A 164 9.55 -10.61 -9.26
N THR A 165 10.48 -10.61 -8.30
CA THR A 165 11.58 -11.60 -8.25
C THR A 165 11.23 -12.90 -7.51
N HIS A 166 10.21 -12.90 -6.65
CA HIS A 166 9.86 -14.05 -5.79
C HIS A 166 8.52 -14.70 -6.18
N GLN A 167 8.30 -14.90 -7.48
CA GLN A 167 7.05 -15.47 -7.99
C GLN A 167 6.91 -16.98 -7.70
N PHE A 168 8.02 -17.71 -7.53
CA PHE A 168 8.04 -19.16 -7.38
C PHE A 168 8.55 -19.61 -6.01
N CYS A 169 8.10 -20.79 -5.57
CA CYS A 169 8.48 -21.40 -4.30
C CYS A 169 9.88 -22.02 -4.40
N SER A 170 10.80 -21.65 -3.52
CA SER A 170 12.17 -22.20 -3.52
C SER A 170 12.23 -23.70 -3.23
N ARG A 171 11.23 -24.25 -2.53
CA ARG A 171 11.16 -25.69 -2.21
C ARG A 171 10.54 -26.52 -3.33
N SER A 172 9.45 -26.07 -3.93
CA SER A 172 8.66 -26.89 -4.88
C SER A 172 8.70 -26.40 -6.33
N GLY A 173 9.28 -25.23 -6.61
CA GLY A 173 9.28 -24.60 -7.93
C GLY A 173 7.92 -24.07 -8.39
N GLN A 174 6.84 -24.35 -7.65
CA GLN A 174 5.48 -23.95 -8.02
C GLN A 174 5.24 -22.45 -7.79
N PRO A 175 4.36 -21.80 -8.59
CA PRO A 175 3.97 -20.42 -8.36
C PRO A 175 3.42 -20.21 -6.94
N THR A 176 3.78 -19.07 -6.36
CA THR A 176 3.26 -18.62 -5.07
C THR A 176 2.19 -17.56 -5.31
N LYS A 177 1.20 -17.48 -4.43
CA LYS A 177 0.14 -16.47 -4.47
C LYS A 177 0.39 -15.40 -3.42
N LYS A 178 0.36 -14.14 -3.83
CA LYS A 178 0.40 -12.97 -2.93
C LYS A 178 -0.95 -12.83 -2.21
N ASN A 179 -0.95 -12.32 -0.97
CA ASN A 179 -2.18 -11.87 -0.31
C ASN A 179 -2.59 -10.47 -0.80
N MET A 180 -3.77 -9.98 -0.43
CA MET A 180 -4.30 -8.69 -0.93
C MET A 180 -3.37 -7.51 -0.63
N ALA A 181 -2.78 -7.48 0.57
CA ALA A 181 -1.89 -6.40 0.98
C ALA A 181 -0.47 -6.48 0.38
N GLY A 182 -0.07 -7.60 -0.21
CA GLY A 182 1.33 -7.82 -0.59
C GLY A 182 2.32 -7.93 0.58
N SER A 183 1.82 -8.27 1.78
CA SER A 183 2.67 -8.48 2.95
C SER A 183 3.37 -9.85 2.93
N LYS A 184 2.83 -10.81 2.19
CA LYS A 184 3.33 -12.18 2.11
C LYS A 184 2.98 -12.87 0.79
N ARG A 185 3.71 -13.94 0.49
CA ARG A 185 3.35 -14.90 -0.58
C ARG A 185 3.25 -16.29 0.00
N VAL A 186 2.26 -17.05 -0.44
CA VAL A 186 1.99 -18.41 0.05
C VAL A 186 2.09 -19.38 -1.12
N CYS A 187 2.85 -20.45 -0.94
CA CYS A 187 2.87 -21.52 -1.93
C CYS A 187 1.64 -22.41 -1.79
N SER A 188 0.86 -22.56 -2.86
CA SER A 188 -0.36 -23.36 -2.84
C SER A 188 -0.12 -24.85 -2.54
N SER A 189 1.03 -25.39 -2.98
CA SER A 189 1.38 -26.81 -2.87
C SER A 189 1.82 -27.24 -1.47
N ASN A 190 2.68 -26.44 -0.82
CA ASN A 190 3.31 -26.83 0.46
C ASN A 190 2.98 -25.87 1.62
N LYS A 191 2.18 -24.83 1.37
CA LYS A 191 1.72 -23.83 2.35
C LYS A 191 2.84 -23.02 3.03
N ILE A 192 4.07 -23.08 2.51
CA ILE A 192 5.16 -22.21 2.99
C ILE A 192 4.81 -20.76 2.70
N ILE A 193 5.00 -19.91 3.72
CA ILE A 193 4.79 -18.47 3.66
C ILE A 193 6.15 -17.79 3.53
N TYR A 194 6.26 -16.89 2.57
CA TYR A 194 7.43 -16.05 2.34
C TYR A 194 7.09 -14.60 2.67
N TYR A 195 8.02 -13.93 3.35
CA TYR A 195 7.89 -12.52 3.72
C TYR A 195 8.95 -11.68 3.01
N PRO A 196 8.62 -10.44 2.60
CA PRO A 196 9.59 -9.52 2.04
C PRO A 196 10.70 -9.17 3.04
N GLN A 197 11.94 -9.16 2.58
CA GLN A 197 13.09 -8.66 3.33
C GLN A 197 13.32 -7.18 3.03
N VAL A 198 12.30 -6.35 3.30
CA VAL A 198 12.39 -4.90 3.09
C VAL A 198 12.74 -4.19 4.40
N PRO A 199 13.52 -3.08 4.35
CA PRO A 199 13.73 -2.24 5.52
C PRO A 199 12.39 -1.77 6.07
N LYS A 200 12.23 -1.78 7.40
CA LYS A 200 11.08 -1.13 8.03
C LYS A 200 11.24 0.40 7.85
N PRO A 201 10.18 1.12 7.48
CA PRO A 201 10.20 2.58 7.38
C PRO A 201 10.44 3.24 8.74
#